data_AF-A0A369AEI8-F1
#
_entry.id   AF-A0A369AEI8-F1
#
_cell.length_a   1.000
_cell.length_b   1.000
_cell.length_c   1.000
_cell.angle_alpha   90.00
_cell.angle_beta   90.00
_cell.angle_gamma   90.00
#
_symmetry.space_group_name_H-M   'P 1'
#
loop_
_entity.id
_entity.type
_entity.pdbx_description
1 polymer ?
#
loop_
_entity_poly.entity_id
_entity_poly.type
_entity_poly.pdbx_seq_one_letter_code
_entity_poly.pdbx_strand_id
1 'polypeptide(L)' 'MKESVNTIHEFVKELEAMKIRLWAEDGALRYKAPAGVVSGEVLESLKSRKKELIEHLRKR' A
#
# COMPACT_ATOMS: atom_id res chain seq x y z
N MET A 1 -18.22 2.49 15.70
CA MET A 1 -17.60 1.21 15.30
C MET A 1 -16.71 1.48 14.10
N LYS A 2 -15.40 1.29 14.21
CA LYS A 2 -14.54 1.02 13.05
C LYS A 2 -13.76 -0.22 13.45
N GLU A 3 -14.24 -1.33 12.92
CA GLU A 3 -13.74 -2.66 13.20
C GLU A 3 -12.26 -2.70 12.90
N SER A 4 -11.47 -3.06 13.90
CA SER A 4 -10.06 -3.40 13.76
C SER A 4 -9.96 -4.72 12.99
N VAL A 5 -9.99 -4.65 11.67
CA VAL A 5 -9.47 -5.72 10.81
C VAL A 5 -8.54 -5.03 9.83
N ASN A 6 -7.24 -5.07 10.09
CA ASN A 6 -6.23 -4.33 9.34
C ASN A 6 -5.95 -5.02 7.98
N THR A 7 -6.95 -5.07 7.08
CA THR A 7 -6.83 -5.75 5.79
C THR A 7 -5.95 -4.97 4.81
N ILE A 8 -5.28 -5.66 3.90
CA ILE A 8 -4.50 -5.02 2.83
C ILE A 8 -5.34 -4.02 2.02
N HIS A 9 -6.63 -4.30 1.86
CA HIS A 9 -7.55 -3.41 1.15
C HIS A 9 -7.74 -2.06 1.87
N GLU A 10 -7.88 -2.06 3.20
CA GLU A 10 -7.95 -0.84 3.99
C GLU A 10 -6.64 -0.07 3.96
N PHE A 11 -5.52 -0.78 4.09
CA PHE A 11 -4.19 -0.17 4.00
C PHE A 11 -3.98 0.52 2.64
N VAL A 12 -4.36 -0.13 1.53
CA VAL A 12 -4.30 0.48 0.19
C VAL A 12 -5.22 1.71 0.13
N LYS A 13 -6.43 1.65 0.67
CA LYS A 13 -7.34 2.81 0.73
C LYS A 13 -6.78 3.98 1.52
N GLU A 14 -6.13 3.72 2.65
CA GLU A 14 -5.48 4.75 3.46
C GLU A 14 -4.35 5.42 2.68
N LEU A 15 -3.52 4.62 1.99
CA LEU A 15 -2.46 5.14 1.14
C LEU A 15 -3.03 5.97 -0.02
N GLU A 16 -4.08 5.49 -0.70
CA GLU A 16 -4.78 6.24 -1.75
C GLU A 16 -5.37 7.55 -1.23
N ALA A 17 -5.93 7.57 -0.01
CA ALA A 17 -6.41 8.79 0.65
C ALA A 17 -5.27 9.79 0.91
N MET A 18 -4.07 9.31 1.20
CA MET A 18 -2.85 10.12 1.32
C MET A 18 -2.25 10.53 -0.05
N LYS A 19 -2.99 10.37 -1.16
CA LYS A 19 -2.52 10.61 -2.54
C LYS A 19 -1.39 9.67 -2.99
N ILE A 20 -1.23 8.53 -2.34
CA ILE A 20 -0.26 7.49 -2.74
C ILE A 20 -0.97 6.53 -3.70
N ARG A 21 -0.50 6.44 -4.93
CA ARG A 21 -0.94 5.41 -5.88
C ARG A 21 -0.06 4.18 -5.76
N LEU A 22 -0.65 3.00 -5.70
CA LEU A 22 0.07 1.72 -5.72
C LEU A 22 -0.38 0.87 -6.89
N TRP A 23 0.56 0.17 -7.53
CA TRP A 23 0.27 -0.79 -8.58
C TRP A 23 1.32 -1.90 -8.60
N ALA A 24 0.92 -3.09 -9.05
CA ALA A 24 1.83 -4.19 -9.29
C ALA A 24 2.29 -4.14 -10.75
N GLU A 25 3.59 -4.13 -10.98
CA GLU A 25 4.21 -4.05 -12.31
C GLU A 25 5.34 -5.08 -12.37
N ASP A 26 5.30 -6.01 -13.33
CA ASP A 26 6.33 -7.04 -13.51
C ASP A 26 6.63 -7.90 -12.25
N GLY A 27 5.65 -8.01 -11.33
CA GLY A 27 5.88 -8.68 -10.04
C GLY A 27 6.64 -7.86 -9.00
N ALA A 28 6.88 -6.58 -9.28
CA ALA A 28 7.31 -5.59 -8.32
C ALA A 28 6.12 -4.74 -7.84
N LEU A 29 6.17 -4.35 -6.56
CA LEU A 29 5.29 -3.33 -6.02
C LEU A 29 5.83 -1.96 -6.41
N ARG A 30 5.07 -1.21 -7.21
CA ARG A 30 5.33 0.19 -7.52
C ARG A 30 4.40 1.08 -6.73
N TYR A 31 4.92 2.22 -6.31
CA TYR A 31 4.14 3.26 -5.64
C TYR A 31 4.57 4.64 -6.15
N LYS A 32 3.61 5.56 -6.20
CA LYS A 32 3.81 6.97 -6.54
C LYS A 32 3.16 7.79 -5.45
N ALA A 33 3.97 8.56 -4.75
CA ALA A 33 3.51 9.47 -3.73
C ALA A 33 4.09 10.87 -3.99
N PRO A 34 3.40 11.93 -3.56
CA PRO A 34 4.00 13.25 -3.49
C PRO A 34 5.15 13.28 -2.48
N ALA A 35 6.15 14.14 -2.74
CA ALA A 35 7.28 14.33 -1.85
C ALA A 35 6.79 14.81 -0.47
N GLY A 36 7.20 14.12 0.59
CA GLY A 36 6.83 14.43 1.97
C GLY A 36 5.73 13.57 2.60
N VAL A 37 5.03 12.73 1.82
CA VAL A 37 4.01 11.81 2.36
C VAL A 37 4.56 10.43 2.70
N VAL A 38 5.56 9.97 1.95
CA VAL A 38 6.23 8.70 2.23
C VAL A 38 7.31 8.91 3.27
N SER A 39 6.95 8.69 4.53
CA SER A 39 7.89 8.58 5.65
C SER A 39 8.54 7.20 5.70
N GLY A 40 9.69 7.06 6.36
CA GLY A 40 10.41 5.78 6.49
C GLY A 40 9.53 4.65 7.05
N GLU A 41 8.67 4.97 8.02
CA GLU A 41 7.72 4.02 8.62
C GLU A 41 6.71 3.45 7.60
N VAL A 42 6.26 4.28 6.65
CA VAL A 42 5.37 3.87 5.54
C VAL A 42 6.13 2.93 4.61
N LEU A 43 7.40 3.21 4.31
CA LEU A 43 8.25 2.33 3.49
C LEU A 43 8.49 0.98 4.14
N GLU A 44 8.72 0.94 5.45
CA GLU A 44 8.89 -0.32 6.19
C GLU A 44 7.60 -1.13 6.20
N SER A 45 6.46 -0.48 6.42
CA SER A 45 5.14 -1.10 6.34
C SER A 45 4.87 -1.67 4.95
N LEU A 46 5.19 -0.91 3.89
CA LEU A 46 5.09 -1.36 2.50
C LEU A 46 6.01 -2.54 2.19
N LYS A 47 7.24 -2.54 2.70
CA LYS A 47 8.20 -3.65 2.52
C LYS A 47 7.75 -4.91 3.25
N SER A 48 7.33 -4.78 4.51
CA SER A 48 6.89 -5.89 5.34
C SER A 48 5.69 -6.60 4.72
N ARG A 49 4.75 -5.83 4.18
CA ARG A 49 3.52 -6.33 3.54
C ARG A 49 3.60 -6.38 2.01
N LYS A 50 4.81 -6.26 1.43
CA LYS A 50 5.01 -6.13 -0.02
C LYS A 50 4.40 -7.28 -0.79
N LYS A 51 4.62 -8.52 -0.32
CA LYS A 51 4.09 -9.73 -0.98
C LYS A 51 2.56 -9.70 -1.03
N GLU A 52 1.92 -9.44 0.10
CA GLU A 52 0.46 -9.39 0.20
C GLU A 52 -0.13 -8.26 -0.65
N LEU A 53 0.52 -7.09 -0.68
CA LEU A 53 0.12 -5.97 -1.55
C LEU A 53 0.18 -6.35 -3.03
N ILE A 54 1.26 -6.99 -3.48
CA ILE A 54 1.40 -7.44 -4.88
C ILE A 54 0.32 -8.45 -5.22
N GLU A 55 0.06 -9.43 -4.35
CA GLU A 55 -0.98 -10.43 -4.58
C GLU A 55 -2.37 -9.81 -4.62
N HIS A 56 -2.66 -8.86 -3.73
CA HIS A 56 -3.93 -8.13 -3.74
C HIS A 56 -4.10 -7.29 -5.01
N LEU A 57 -3.06 -6.57 -5.44
CA LEU A 57 -3.05 -5.76 -6.65
C LEU A 57 -3.13 -6.60 -7.93
N ARG A 58 -2.63 -7.85 -7.92
CA ARG A 58 -2.74 -8.80 -9.04
C ARG A 58 -4.09 -9.50 -9.13
N LYS A 59 -4.78 -9.68 -8.00
CA LYS A 59 -6.10 -10.32 -7.95
C LYS A 59 -7.26 -9.39 -8.34
N ARG A 60 -7.00 -8.09 -8.46
CA ARG A 60 -7.97 -7.07 -8.84
C ARG A 60 -8.12 -6.98 -10.35
#